data_AF-A0A349Q8P0-F1
#
_entry.id   AF-A0A349Q8P0-F1
#
_cell.length_a   1.000
_cell.length_b   1.000
_cell.length_c   1.000
_cell.angle_alpha   90.00
_cell.angle_beta   90.00
_cell.angle_gamma   90.00
#
_symmetry.space_group_name_H-M   'P 1'
#
loop_
_entity.id
_entity.type
_entity.pdbx_description
1 polymer ?
#
loop_
_entity_poly.entity_id
_entity_poly.type
_entity_poly.pdbx_seq_one_letter_code
_entity_poly.pdbx_strand_id
1 'polypeptide(L)'
;MIFRFFGNNIKIKEGDIYMTFNPFEQKPENIEKLFCDWKTMYPQSYSKNDVSPFTKLRCILTNGAEYEAVWFSHQFFRHCADNDLRRELALIRKSEQAQQKIGACLKPKDETVLETTIGYEQLAVELTAMLAMR
;
A
#
# COMPACT_ATOMS: atom_id res chain seq x y z
N MET A 1 5.07 -0.71 -5.00
CA MET A 1 6.22 -1.59 -4.67
C MET A 1 5.97 -2.51 -3.48
N ILE A 2 5.09 -2.18 -2.52
CA ILE A 2 4.95 -2.90 -1.24
C ILE A 2 4.16 -4.24 -1.36
N PHE A 3 3.18 -4.34 -2.26
CA PHE A 3 2.26 -5.49 -2.29
C PHE A 3 2.80 -6.76 -2.97
N ARG A 4 3.89 -6.68 -3.75
CA ARG A 4 4.46 -7.85 -4.46
C ARG A 4 5.51 -8.62 -3.68
N PHE A 5 6.02 -8.08 -2.57
CA PHE A 5 7.05 -8.75 -1.77
C PHE A 5 6.52 -9.87 -0.86
N PHE A 6 5.19 -10.00 -0.70
CA PHE A 6 4.60 -11.03 0.15
C PHE A 6 4.39 -12.40 -0.53
N GLY A 7 4.75 -12.54 -1.82
CA GLY A 7 4.42 -13.71 -2.64
C GLY A 7 5.49 -14.81 -2.76
N ASN A 8 6.71 -14.62 -2.24
CA ASN A 8 7.74 -15.65 -2.34
C ASN A 8 7.67 -16.58 -1.13
N ASN A 9 7.47 -17.89 -1.39
CA ASN A 9 7.47 -18.99 -0.41
C ASN A 9 8.51 -18.80 0.71
N ILE A 10 8.07 -18.28 1.85
CA ILE A 10 8.88 -18.17 3.05
C ILE A 10 8.94 -19.58 3.64
N LYS A 11 10.04 -20.30 3.37
CA LYS A 11 10.38 -21.48 4.17
C LYS A 11 10.84 -20.99 5.54
N ILE A 12 9.92 -20.99 6.50
CA ILE A 12 10.22 -20.68 7.89
C ILE A 12 11.02 -21.85 8.46
N LYS A 13 12.32 -21.67 8.67
CA LYS A 13 13.10 -22.50 9.58
C LYS A 13 12.87 -21.94 10.99
N GLU A 14 12.57 -22.81 11.95
CA GLU A 14 12.51 -22.45 13.38
C GLU A 14 13.83 -21.82 13.80
N GLY A 15 13.84 -20.52 14.14
CA GLY A 15 15.01 -19.85 14.71
C GLY A 15 15.18 -18.36 14.38
N ASP A 16 14.72 -17.89 13.22
CA ASP A 16 15.09 -16.54 12.74
C ASP A 16 13.92 -15.54 12.85
N ILE A 17 13.76 -14.93 14.03
CA ILE A 17 12.90 -13.74 14.17
C ILE A 17 13.77 -12.51 13.84
N TYR A 18 13.21 -11.60 13.03
CA TYR A 18 13.75 -10.36 12.45
C TYR A 18 14.39 -10.48 11.05
N MET A 19 13.55 -10.65 10.02
CA MET A 19 13.91 -10.12 8.69
C MET A 19 13.59 -8.62 8.63
N THR A 20 14.60 -7.80 8.87
CA THR A 20 14.59 -6.36 8.69
C THR A 20 14.49 -6.04 7.19
N PHE A 21 13.34 -5.54 6.74
CA PHE A 21 13.23 -4.87 5.45
C PHE A 21 13.98 -3.55 5.54
N ASN A 22 15.16 -3.44 4.92
CA ASN A 22 15.89 -2.18 4.78
C ASN A 22 15.46 -1.49 3.47
N PRO A 23 14.72 -0.36 3.53
CA PRO A 23 14.26 0.35 2.33
C PRO A 23 15.41 0.86 1.45
N PHE A 24 16.58 1.15 2.05
CA PHE A 24 17.72 1.73 1.34
C PHE A 24 18.50 0.71 0.49
N GLU A 25 18.31 -0.58 0.75
CA GLU A 25 18.95 -1.66 -0.02
C GLU A 25 18.07 -2.15 -1.18
N GLN A 26 16.82 -1.70 -1.26
CA GLN A 26 15.90 -2.14 -2.30
C GLN A 26 16.12 -1.38 -3.60
N LYS A 27 16.26 -2.12 -4.70
CA LYS A 27 16.34 -1.54 -6.05
C LYS A 27 14.93 -1.31 -6.61
N PRO A 28 14.72 -0.24 -7.39
CA PRO A 28 13.45 0.00 -8.05
C PRO A 28 13.15 -1.15 -9.02
N GLU A 29 11.88 -1.57 -9.06
CA GLU A 29 11.41 -2.54 -10.05
C GLU A 29 11.28 -1.87 -11.43
N ASN A 30 11.37 -2.66 -12.51
CA ASN A 30 11.15 -2.15 -13.85
C ASN A 30 9.71 -1.62 -14.01
N ILE A 31 9.56 -0.43 -14.63
CA ILE A 31 8.29 0.26 -14.87
C ILE A 31 7.25 -0.63 -15.57
N GLU A 32 7.66 -1.46 -16.53
CA GLU A 32 6.73 -2.32 -17.28
C GLU A 32 6.05 -3.34 -16.37
N LYS A 33 6.77 -3.81 -15.35
CA LYS A 33 6.22 -4.76 -14.37
C LYS A 33 5.31 -4.08 -13.36
N LEU A 34 5.33 -2.75 -13.21
CA LEU A 34 4.43 -2.05 -12.28
C LEU A 34 2.98 -2.06 -12.75
N PHE A 35 2.75 -2.28 -14.05
CA PHE A 35 1.41 -2.43 -14.59
C PHE A 35 0.87 -3.82 -14.29
N CYS A 36 -0.37 -3.86 -13.82
CA CYS A 36 -1.06 -5.10 -13.43
C CYS A 36 -2.18 -5.41 -14.42
N ASP A 37 -2.34 -6.70 -14.72
CA ASP A 37 -3.47 -7.18 -15.50
C ASP A 37 -4.78 -6.97 -14.75
N TRP A 38 -5.86 -6.76 -15.51
CA TRP A 38 -7.20 -6.55 -14.94
C TRP A 38 -7.64 -7.70 -14.04
N LYS A 39 -7.24 -8.94 -14.36
CA LYS A 39 -7.53 -10.13 -13.56
C LYS A 39 -6.80 -10.12 -12.21
N THR A 40 -5.62 -9.49 -12.15
CA THR A 40 -4.79 -9.41 -10.94
C THR A 40 -5.11 -8.20 -10.06
N MET A 41 -5.91 -7.25 -10.55
CA MET A 41 -6.31 -6.06 -9.78
C MET A 41 -7.28 -6.37 -8.63
N TYR A 42 -7.92 -7.54 -8.63
CA TYR A 42 -8.86 -7.96 -7.59
C TYR A 42 -8.27 -9.10 -6.75
N PRO A 43 -7.44 -8.80 -5.74
CA PRO A 43 -6.89 -9.81 -4.85
C PRO A 43 -7.97 -10.42 -3.95
N GLN A 44 -7.66 -11.58 -3.38
CA GLN A 44 -8.49 -12.18 -2.33
C GLN A 44 -8.50 -11.25 -1.11
N SER A 45 -9.69 -10.83 -0.67
CA SER A 45 -9.85 -10.02 0.53
C SER A 45 -9.44 -10.80 1.79
N TYR A 46 -8.98 -10.08 2.80
CA TYR A 46 -8.57 -10.70 4.06
C TYR A 46 -9.80 -11.16 4.88
N SER A 47 -9.64 -12.18 5.73
CA SER A 47 -10.71 -12.65 6.61
C SER A 47 -10.92 -11.71 7.78
N LYS A 48 -12.13 -11.16 7.93
CA LYS A 48 -12.45 -10.17 8.95
C LYS A 48 -12.21 -10.63 10.39
N ASN A 49 -12.44 -11.92 10.67
CA ASN A 49 -12.43 -12.51 12.02
C ASN A 49 -11.11 -13.18 12.40
N ASP A 50 -10.33 -13.60 11.40
CA ASP A 50 -9.10 -14.37 11.61
C ASP A 50 -7.84 -13.48 11.61
N VAL A 51 -7.96 -12.28 11.03
CA VAL A 51 -6.83 -11.40 10.79
C VAL A 51 -6.56 -10.48 11.98
N SER A 52 -5.27 -10.37 12.35
CA SER A 52 -4.81 -9.45 13.39
C SER A 52 -5.23 -7.99 13.11
N PRO A 53 -5.61 -7.22 14.15
CA PRO A 53 -5.90 -5.79 14.01
C PRO A 53 -4.78 -5.01 13.30
N PHE A 54 -3.51 -5.32 13.58
CA PHE A 54 -2.37 -4.65 12.94
C PHE A 54 -2.28 -4.90 11.44
N THR A 55 -2.77 -6.04 10.94
CA THR A 55 -2.83 -6.30 9.50
C THR A 55 -3.88 -5.40 8.84
N LYS A 56 -5.02 -5.16 9.50
CA LYS A 56 -6.03 -4.18 9.04
C LYS A 56 -5.45 -2.77 9.03
N LEU A 57 -4.75 -2.37 10.10
CA LEU A 57 -4.08 -1.07 10.17
C LEU A 57 -3.07 -0.88 9.04
N ARG A 58 -2.23 -1.88 8.75
CA ARG A 58 -1.29 -1.82 7.62
C ARG A 58 -2.01 -1.65 6.29
N CYS A 59 -3.10 -2.39 6.06
CA CYS A 59 -3.89 -2.25 4.85
C CYS A 59 -4.47 -0.84 4.69
N ILE A 60 -5.01 -0.26 5.78
CA ILE A 60 -5.54 1.10 5.80
C ILE A 60 -4.42 2.12 5.56
N LEU A 61 -3.30 1.99 6.28
CA LEU A 61 -2.15 2.89 6.18
C LEU A 61 -1.59 2.92 4.77
N THR A 62 -1.32 1.75 4.19
CA THR A 62 -0.74 1.65 2.85
C THR A 62 -1.71 2.21 1.81
N ASN A 63 -3.01 1.93 1.90
CA ASN A 63 -3.99 2.53 0.98
C ASN A 63 -4.00 4.07 1.10
N GLY A 64 -3.97 4.62 2.32
CA GLY A 64 -3.88 6.06 2.56
C GLY A 64 -2.61 6.68 1.95
N ALA A 65 -1.45 6.04 2.10
CA ALA A 65 -0.20 6.49 1.51
C ALA A 65 -0.24 6.51 -0.03
N GLU A 66 -0.80 5.46 -0.65
CA GLU A 66 -0.96 5.40 -2.10
C GLU A 66 -1.94 6.46 -2.62
N TYR A 67 -3.02 6.72 -1.88
CA TYR A 67 -3.98 7.77 -2.22
C TYR A 67 -3.32 9.16 -2.21
N GLU A 68 -2.52 9.46 -1.17
CA GLU A 68 -1.76 10.70 -1.08
C GLU A 68 -0.70 10.81 -2.18
N ALA A 69 0.01 9.73 -2.52
CA ALA A 69 0.97 9.71 -3.63
C ALA A 69 0.32 10.04 -4.98
N VAL A 70 -0.87 9.51 -5.25
CA VAL A 70 -1.66 9.83 -6.44
C VAL A 70 -2.09 11.30 -6.46
N TRP A 71 -2.53 11.83 -5.32
CA TRP A 71 -2.92 13.24 -5.20
C TRP A 71 -1.75 14.19 -5.33
N PHE A 72 -0.63 13.90 -4.68
CA PHE A 72 0.60 14.67 -4.79
C PHE A 72 1.11 14.71 -6.23
N SER A 73 1.22 13.56 -6.89
CA SER A 73 1.65 13.50 -8.30
C SER A 73 0.67 14.22 -9.24
N HIS A 74 -0.64 14.19 -8.92
CA HIS A 74 -1.63 14.98 -9.65
C HIS A 74 -1.43 16.48 -9.46
N GLN A 75 -1.17 16.94 -8.24
CA GLN A 75 -0.92 18.34 -7.98
C GLN A 75 0.39 18.81 -8.64
N PHE A 76 1.44 18.02 -8.54
CA PHE A 76 2.72 18.31 -9.16
C PHE A 76 2.62 18.43 -10.69
N PHE A 77 1.83 17.56 -11.34
CA PHE A 77 1.57 17.64 -12.78
C PHE A 77 0.95 18.99 -13.21
N ARG A 78 0.15 19.64 -12.36
CA ARG A 78 -0.48 20.94 -12.66
C ARG A 78 0.47 22.12 -12.53
N HIS A 79 1.51 21.98 -11.73
CA HIS A 79 2.49 23.04 -11.44
C HIS A 79 3.82 22.85 -12.18
N CYS A 80 3.99 21.75 -12.92
CA CYS A 80 5.17 21.50 -13.73
C CYS A 80 5.00 22.09 -15.14
N ALA A 81 5.95 22.91 -15.58
CA ALA A 81 5.97 23.47 -16.93
C ALA A 81 6.60 22.52 -17.97
N ASP A 82 7.42 21.57 -17.52
CA ASP A 82 8.12 20.61 -18.37
C ASP A 82 7.20 19.45 -18.79
N ASN A 83 7.03 19.26 -20.10
CA ASN A 83 6.16 18.23 -20.64
C ASN A 83 6.74 16.82 -20.58
N ASP A 84 8.07 16.67 -20.57
CA ASP A 84 8.69 15.35 -20.48
C ASP A 84 8.55 14.80 -19.06
N LEU A 85 8.79 15.63 -18.04
CA LEU A 85 8.50 15.29 -16.64
C LEU A 85 7.02 14.98 -16.43
N ARG A 86 6.11 15.72 -17.05
CA ARG A 86 4.66 15.45 -17.00
C ARG A 86 4.30 14.07 -17.55
N ARG A 87 4.98 13.63 -18.61
CA ARG A 87 4.76 12.29 -19.20
C ARG A 87 5.22 11.19 -18.25
N GLU A 88 6.40 11.35 -17.66
CA GLU A 88 6.93 10.40 -16.67
C GLU A 88 6.05 10.32 -15.41
N LEU A 89 5.61 11.47 -14.89
CA LEU A 89 4.68 11.54 -13.76
C LEU A 89 3.35 10.85 -14.05
N ALA A 90 2.83 11.00 -15.28
CA ALA A 90 1.59 10.32 -15.67
C ALA A 90 1.73 8.80 -15.66
N LEU A 91 2.91 8.27 -16.06
CA LEU A 91 3.20 6.84 -16.02
C LEU A 91 3.27 6.33 -14.58
N ILE A 92 4.03 6.99 -13.71
CA ILE A 92 4.17 6.64 -12.28
C ILE A 92 2.80 6.68 -11.60
N ARG A 93 2.05 7.76 -11.81
CA ARG A 93 0.73 7.91 -11.20
C ARG A 93 -0.24 6.82 -11.64
N LYS A 94 -0.12 6.29 -12.86
CA LYS A 94 -0.95 5.16 -13.32
C LYS A 94 -0.63 3.88 -12.54
N SER A 95 0.64 3.61 -12.24
CA SER A 95 0.99 2.47 -11.38
C SER A 95 0.52 2.65 -9.94
N GLU A 96 0.64 3.85 -9.35
CA GLU A 96 0.17 4.08 -7.98
C GLU A 96 -1.36 3.98 -7.88
N GLN A 97 -2.10 4.47 -8.89
CA GLN A 97 -3.55 4.26 -8.95
C GLN A 97 -3.94 2.78 -9.00
N ALA A 98 -3.16 1.94 -9.67
CA ALA A 98 -3.44 0.51 -9.70
C ALA A 98 -3.18 -0.13 -8.33
N GLN A 99 -2.10 0.27 -7.63
CA GLN A 99 -1.79 -0.18 -6.27
C GLN A 99 -2.85 0.27 -5.26
N GLN A 100 -3.31 1.51 -5.36
CA GLN A 100 -4.39 2.06 -4.53
C GLN A 100 -5.68 1.23 -4.69
N LYS A 101 -6.06 0.87 -5.92
CA LYS A 101 -7.22 0.01 -6.19
C LYS A 101 -7.06 -1.39 -5.62
N ILE A 102 -5.88 -2.00 -5.79
CA ILE A 102 -5.56 -3.32 -5.23
C ILE A 102 -5.68 -3.27 -3.70
N GLY A 103 -5.08 -2.25 -3.07
CA GLY A 103 -5.16 -2.04 -1.62
C GLY A 103 -6.59 -1.83 -1.13
N ALA A 104 -7.43 -1.13 -1.90
CA ALA A 104 -8.84 -0.97 -1.59
C ALA A 104 -9.64 -2.28 -1.69
N CYS A 105 -9.30 -3.15 -2.65
CA CYS A 105 -9.97 -4.45 -2.84
C CYS A 105 -9.60 -5.50 -1.78
N LEU A 106 -8.52 -5.31 -1.01
CA LEU A 106 -8.17 -6.19 0.11
C LEU A 106 -9.21 -6.14 1.23
N LYS A 107 -9.92 -5.01 1.38
CA LYS A 107 -10.97 -4.85 2.36
C LYS A 107 -12.19 -5.72 2.00
N PRO A 108 -12.70 -6.56 2.91
CA PRO A 108 -13.80 -7.44 2.61
C PRO A 108 -15.14 -6.67 2.62
N LYS A 109 -16.10 -7.12 1.82
CA LYS A 109 -17.39 -6.43 1.60
C LYS A 109 -18.35 -6.52 2.79
N ASP A 110 -18.10 -7.46 3.70
CA ASP A 110 -18.88 -7.75 4.90
C ASP A 110 -18.45 -6.90 6.12
N GLU A 111 -17.43 -6.05 5.95
CA GLU A 111 -17.02 -5.11 7.00
C GLU A 111 -17.99 -3.93 7.08
N THR A 112 -18.55 -3.73 8.26
CA THR A 112 -19.52 -2.67 8.52
C THR A 112 -18.84 -1.31 8.56
N VAL A 113 -19.64 -0.25 8.41
CA VAL A 113 -19.15 1.13 8.56
C VAL A 113 -18.54 1.36 9.94
N LEU A 114 -19.15 0.82 11.00
CA LEU A 114 -18.66 0.98 12.37
C LEU A 114 -17.27 0.35 12.56
N GLU A 115 -17.08 -0.88 12.08
CA GLU A 115 -15.78 -1.57 12.16
C GLU A 115 -14.69 -0.85 11.39
N THR A 116 -15.06 -0.30 10.23
CA THR A 116 -14.17 0.54 9.43
C THR A 116 -13.73 1.77 10.21
N THR A 117 -14.69 2.50 10.80
CA THR A 117 -14.42 3.71 11.58
C THR A 117 -13.52 3.39 12.78
N ILE A 118 -13.81 2.32 13.52
CA ILE A 118 -12.96 1.86 14.63
C ILE A 118 -11.52 1.59 14.15
N GLY A 119 -11.36 0.96 12.98
CA GLY A 119 -10.04 0.72 12.39
C GLY A 119 -9.28 2.01 12.04
N TYR A 120 -9.97 3.04 11.55
CA TYR A 120 -9.36 4.36 11.30
C TYR A 120 -8.96 5.08 12.60
N GLU A 121 -9.78 5.01 13.65
CA GLU A 121 -9.43 5.60 14.95
C GLU A 121 -8.23 4.89 15.57
N GLN A 122 -8.20 3.56 15.52
CA GLN A 122 -7.06 2.78 16.00
C GLN A 122 -5.79 3.13 15.22
N LEU A 123 -5.87 3.27 13.88
CA LEU A 123 -4.76 3.70 13.05
C LEU A 123 -4.22 5.05 13.53
N ALA A 124 -5.09 6.04 13.76
CA ALA A 124 -4.68 7.37 14.17
C ALA A 124 -3.90 7.33 15.49
N VAL A 125 -4.42 6.63 16.50
CA VAL A 125 -3.77 6.50 17.82
C VAL A 125 -2.41 5.80 17.70
N GLU A 126 -2.36 4.65 17.03
CA GLU A 126 -1.13 3.86 16.89
C GLU A 126 -0.06 4.60 16.08
N LEU A 127 -0.45 5.24 14.98
CA LEU A 127 0.47 6.01 14.15
C LEU A 127 1.05 7.21 14.93
N THR A 128 0.21 7.95 15.66
CA THR A 128 0.67 9.06 16.49
C THR A 128 1.59 8.58 17.61
N ALA A 129 1.25 7.50 18.30
CA ALA A 129 2.08 6.92 19.35
C ALA A 129 3.46 6.50 18.81
N MET A 130 3.49 5.77 17.68
CA MET A 130 4.75 5.35 17.06
C MET A 130 5.61 6.52 16.59
N LEU A 131 5.01 7.58 16.06
CA LEU A 131 5.74 8.78 15.65
C LEU A 131 6.26 9.58 16.84
N ALA A 132 5.55 9.57 17.98
CA ALA A 132 5.97 10.27 19.20
C ALA A 132 7.12 9.57 19.95
N MET A 133 7.34 8.27 19.72
CA MET A 133 8.45 7.52 20.34
C MET A 133 9.83 7.85 19.73
N ARG A 134 9.89 8.73 18.73
CA ARG A 134 11.05 8.95 17.89
C ARG A 134 11.48 10.41 17.88
#